data_AF-A0A126P5P9-F1
#
_entry.id   AF-A0A126P5P9-F1
#
_cell.length_a   1.000
_cell.length_b   1.000
_cell.length_c   1.000
_cell.angle_alpha   90.00
_cell.angle_beta   90.00
_cell.angle_gamma   90.00
#
_symmetry.space_group_name_H-M   'P 1'
#
loop_
_entity.id
_entity.type
_entity.pdbx_description
1 polymer ?
#
loop_
_entity_poly.entity_id
_entity_poly.type
_entity_poly.pdbx_seq_one_letter_code
_entity_poly.pdbx_strand_id
1 'polypeptide(L)'
;MDVEAYNDALLFESKIAAQIADKGFDDVQYIYTLDTSVIATGFAQLVDEGRIDSDCKPFIQRAIERLTTWSRLTDSIMPTTHVKEYHAKLQVLARILQEA
;
A
#
# COMPACT_ATOMS: atom_id res chain seq x y z
N MET A 1 14.27 3.12 -5.35
CA MET A 1 13.26 3.86 -6.12
C MET A 1 13.32 5.29 -5.64
N ASP A 2 13.42 6.24 -6.56
CA ASP A 2 13.41 7.66 -6.22
C ASP A 2 12.01 8.10 -5.79
N VAL A 3 11.91 9.14 -4.97
CA VAL A 3 10.63 9.60 -4.40
C VAL A 3 9.65 9.99 -5.51
N GLU A 4 10.14 10.58 -6.59
CA GLU A 4 9.37 11.01 -7.76
C GLU A 4 8.77 9.83 -8.52
N ALA A 5 9.41 8.65 -8.45
CA ALA A 5 8.88 7.43 -9.03
C ALA A 5 7.74 6.81 -8.19
N TYR A 6 7.57 7.26 -6.93
CA TYR A 6 6.45 6.89 -6.06
C TYR A 6 5.23 7.80 -6.27
N ASN A 7 4.61 7.68 -7.44
CA ASN A 7 3.50 8.53 -7.87
C ASN A 7 2.27 7.72 -8.30
N ASP A 8 1.21 8.42 -8.72
CA ASP A 8 -0.10 7.83 -9.05
C ASP A 8 -0.03 6.79 -10.18
N ALA A 9 1.01 6.81 -11.03
CA ALA A 9 1.19 5.78 -12.05
C ALA A 9 1.41 4.37 -11.45
N LEU A 10 1.74 4.26 -10.16
CA LEU A 10 1.80 2.99 -9.43
C LEU A 10 0.42 2.40 -9.11
N LEU A 11 -0.64 3.18 -9.21
CA LEU A 11 -2.02 2.77 -8.89
C LEU A 11 -2.75 2.14 -10.07
N PHE A 12 -2.17 2.19 -11.27
CA PHE A 12 -2.77 1.58 -12.44
C PHE A 12 -2.84 0.07 -12.29
N GLU A 13 -4.06 -0.48 -12.23
CA GLU A 13 -4.31 -1.92 -12.12
C GLU A 13 -3.57 -2.73 -13.19
N SER A 14 -3.51 -2.22 -14.43
CA SER A 14 -2.76 -2.86 -15.52
C SER A 14 -1.25 -2.96 -15.25
N LYS A 15 -0.67 -1.96 -14.59
CA LYS A 15 0.74 -1.97 -14.18
C LYS A 15 0.97 -2.98 -13.06
N ILE A 16 0.09 -2.99 -12.05
CA ILE A 16 0.17 -3.92 -10.93
C ILE A 16 0.02 -5.37 -11.43
N ALA A 17 -0.95 -5.63 -12.30
CA ALA A 17 -1.13 -6.94 -12.91
C ALA A 17 0.08 -7.39 -13.75
N ALA A 18 0.65 -6.47 -14.54
CA ALA A 18 1.88 -6.76 -15.31
C ALA A 18 3.07 -7.07 -14.40
N GLN A 19 3.21 -6.35 -13.28
CA GLN A 19 4.24 -6.58 -12.27
C GLN A 19 4.09 -7.95 -11.59
N ILE A 20 2.86 -8.33 -11.22
CA ILE A 20 2.57 -9.65 -10.63
C ILE A 20 2.87 -10.79 -11.62
N ALA A 21 2.59 -10.59 -12.90
CA ALA A 21 2.83 -11.59 -13.94
C ALA A 21 4.30 -11.73 -14.35
N ASP A 22 5.13 -10.72 -14.06
CA ASP A 22 6.55 -10.71 -14.39
C ASP A 22 7.37 -11.49 -13.37
N LYS A 23 7.89 -12.67 -13.78
CA LYS A 23 8.73 -13.52 -12.94
C LYS A 23 10.07 -12.89 -12.53
N GLY A 24 10.50 -11.84 -13.23
CA GLY A 24 11.71 -11.08 -12.89
C GLY A 24 11.45 -9.96 -11.87
N PHE A 25 10.19 -9.67 -11.57
CA PHE A 25 9.80 -8.63 -10.64
C PHE A 25 9.41 -9.24 -9.29
N ASP A 26 10.07 -8.80 -8.22
CA ASP A 26 9.74 -9.21 -6.85
C ASP A 26 8.61 -8.32 -6.31
N ASP A 27 7.37 -8.69 -6.60
CA ASP A 27 6.19 -7.94 -6.15
C ASP A 27 6.02 -7.95 -4.63
N VAL A 28 6.50 -9.01 -3.96
CA VAL A 28 6.54 -9.08 -2.50
C VAL A 28 7.41 -7.97 -1.94
N GLN A 29 8.61 -7.78 -2.49
CA GLN A 29 9.52 -6.76 -2.00
C GLN A 29 9.11 -5.35 -2.43
N TYR A 30 8.76 -5.16 -3.71
CA TYR A 30 8.59 -3.84 -4.32
C TYR A 30 7.16 -3.30 -4.31
N ILE A 31 6.18 -4.13 -3.92
CA ILE A 31 4.82 -3.70 -3.63
C ILE A 31 4.52 -3.95 -2.16
N TYR A 32 4.46 -5.22 -1.74
CA TYR A 32 3.97 -5.54 -0.41
C TYR A 32 4.82 -4.95 0.72
N THR A 33 6.11 -5.28 0.76
CA THR A 33 7.04 -4.83 1.82
C THR A 33 7.21 -3.32 1.79
N LEU A 34 7.41 -2.75 0.59
CA LEU A 34 7.57 -1.31 0.44
C LEU A 34 6.33 -0.54 0.92
N ASP A 35 5.16 -0.85 0.39
CA ASP A 35 3.94 -0.11 0.71
C ASP A 35 3.54 -0.31 2.18
N THR A 36 3.76 -1.52 2.73
CA THR A 36 3.61 -1.76 4.18
C THR A 36 4.55 -0.88 5.00
N SER A 37 5.80 -0.71 4.56
CA SER A 37 6.77 0.15 5.25
C SER A 37 6.38 1.62 5.18
N VAL A 38 5.89 2.10 4.03
CA VAL A 38 5.37 3.47 3.88
C VAL A 38 4.21 3.72 4.84
N ILE A 39 3.27 2.78 4.93
CA ILE A 39 2.15 2.85 5.88
C ILE A 39 2.67 2.86 7.31
N ALA A 40 3.52 1.91 7.69
CA ALA A 40 4.03 1.78 9.05
C ALA A 40 4.79 3.04 9.49
N THR A 41 5.67 3.58 8.65
CA THR A 41 6.42 4.81 8.92
C THR A 41 5.50 6.03 9.02
N GLY A 42 4.50 6.15 8.13
CA GLY A 42 3.54 7.24 8.17
C GLY A 42 2.67 7.22 9.43
N PHE A 43 2.15 6.04 9.80
CA PHE A 43 1.34 5.88 11.01
C PHE A 43 2.16 5.94 12.31
N ALA A 44 3.47 5.69 12.26
CA ALA A 44 4.34 5.90 13.42
C ALA A 44 4.33 7.36 13.88
N GLN A 45 4.21 8.33 12.95
CA GLN A 45 4.06 9.76 13.31
C GLN A 45 2.78 9.99 14.13
N LEU A 46 1.67 9.34 13.80
CA LEU A 46 0.44 9.46 14.58
C LEU A 46 0.63 8.99 16.02
N VAL A 47 1.42 7.93 16.22
CA VAL A 47 1.71 7.39 17.55
C VAL A 47 2.67 8.29 18.33
N ASP A 48 3.71 8.83 17.68
CA ASP A 48 4.76 9.62 18.31
C ASP A 48 4.36 11.10 18.52
N GLU A 49 3.75 11.71 17.51
CA GLU A 49 3.43 13.14 17.46
C GLU A 49 1.94 13.45 17.67
N GLY A 50 1.07 12.43 17.69
CA GLY A 50 -0.38 12.60 17.78
C GLY A 50 -1.04 13.13 16.50
N ARG A 51 -0.30 13.20 15.38
CA ARG A 51 -0.77 13.66 14.06
C ARG A 51 0.11 13.08 12.94
N ILE A 52 -0.37 13.11 11.71
CA ILE A 52 0.44 12.77 10.52
C ILE A 52 0.77 14.04 9.75
N ASP A 53 2.02 14.19 9.31
CA ASP A 53 2.41 15.29 8.40
C ASP A 53 1.57 15.26 7.11
N SER A 54 0.97 16.40 6.74
CA SER A 54 0.15 16.53 5.54
C SER A 54 0.88 16.12 4.27
N ASP A 55 2.19 16.35 4.20
CA ASP A 55 3.00 16.04 3.03
C ASP A 55 3.27 14.53 2.91
N CYS A 56 3.16 13.79 4.02
CA CYS A 56 3.28 12.34 4.05
C CYS A 56 1.97 11.63 3.66
N LYS A 57 0.80 12.25 3.88
CA LYS A 57 -0.50 11.61 3.63
C LYS A 57 -0.69 11.06 2.20
N PRO A 58 -0.28 11.75 1.11
CA PRO A 58 -0.40 11.22 -0.24
C PRO A 58 0.38 9.92 -0.45
N PHE A 59 1.53 9.73 0.21
CA PHE A 59 2.32 8.51 0.11
C PHE A 59 1.61 7.34 0.80
N ILE A 60 1.08 7.58 2.00
CA ILE A 60 0.35 6.58 2.78
C ILE A 60 -0.93 6.16 2.03
N GLN A 61 -1.66 7.13 1.47
CA GLN A 61 -2.87 6.87 0.69
C GLN A 61 -2.56 6.00 -0.53
N ARG A 62 -1.51 6.32 -1.29
CA ARG A 62 -1.07 5.50 -2.43
C ARG A 62 -0.71 4.09 -2.00
N ALA A 63 0.04 3.93 -0.91
CA ALA A 63 0.41 2.63 -0.38
C ALA A 63 -0.82 1.77 -0.04
N ILE A 64 -1.82 2.36 0.63
CA ILE A 64 -3.07 1.67 0.98
C ILE A 64 -3.84 1.24 -0.29
N GLU A 65 -3.99 2.14 -1.26
CA GLU A 65 -4.70 1.85 -2.51
C GLU A 65 -4.01 0.78 -3.37
N ARG A 66 -2.68 0.87 -3.46
CA ARG A 66 -1.87 -0.09 -4.21
C ARG A 66 -1.90 -1.46 -3.56
N LEU A 67 -1.77 -1.56 -2.24
CA LEU A 67 -1.91 -2.82 -1.50
C LEU A 67 -3.30 -3.42 -1.65
N THR A 68 -4.36 -2.60 -1.62
CA THR A 68 -5.75 -3.06 -1.83
C THR A 68 -5.91 -3.70 -3.20
N THR A 69 -5.31 -3.09 -4.24
CA THR A 69 -5.40 -3.62 -5.61
C THR A 69 -4.53 -4.87 -5.76
N TRP A 70 -3.29 -4.83 -5.27
CA TRP A 70 -2.36 -5.94 -5.31
C TRP A 70 -2.90 -7.17 -4.55
N SER A 71 -3.46 -7.02 -3.35
CA SER A 71 -4.00 -8.14 -2.56
C SER A 71 -5.23 -8.79 -3.21
N ARG A 72 -5.97 -8.07 -4.06
CA ARG A 72 -7.07 -8.63 -4.84
C ARG A 72 -6.58 -9.42 -6.05
N LEU A 73 -5.45 -9.02 -6.64
CA LEU A 73 -4.92 -9.59 -7.88
C LEU A 73 -3.92 -10.72 -7.65
N THR A 74 -3.33 -10.80 -6.46
CA THR A 74 -2.36 -11.83 -6.12
C THR A 74 -3.03 -13.03 -5.44
N ASP A 75 -2.83 -14.21 -6.02
CA ASP A 75 -3.22 -15.50 -5.42
C ASP A 75 -2.02 -16.19 -4.73
N SER A 76 -0.80 -15.66 -4.89
CA SER A 76 0.45 -16.35 -4.50
C SER A 76 0.77 -16.27 -3.01
N ILE A 77 0.26 -15.25 -2.31
CA ILE A 77 0.65 -14.96 -0.91
C ILE A 77 -0.53 -15.00 0.05
N MET A 78 -1.73 -14.71 -0.45
CA MET A 78 -2.91 -14.55 0.38
C MET A 78 -4.05 -15.42 -0.15
N PRO A 79 -4.39 -16.52 0.54
CA PRO A 79 -5.63 -17.23 0.25
C PRO A 79 -6.80 -16.24 0.26
N THR A 80 -7.75 -16.41 -0.66
CA THR A 80 -8.86 -15.47 -0.87
C THR A 80 -9.65 -15.17 0.41
N THR A 81 -9.62 -16.07 1.39
CA THR A 81 -10.21 -15.90 2.72
C THR A 81 -9.56 -14.79 3.55
N HIS A 82 -8.23 -14.61 3.46
CA HIS A 82 -7.50 -13.58 4.20
C HIS A 82 -7.55 -12.21 3.50
N VAL A 83 -7.78 -12.18 2.18
CA VAL A 83 -7.90 -10.94 1.40
C VAL A 83 -9.00 -10.03 1.94
N LYS A 84 -10.15 -10.59 2.33
CA LYS A 84 -11.26 -9.81 2.90
C LYS A 84 -10.88 -9.13 4.22
N GLU A 85 -10.23 -9.86 5.12
CA GLU A 85 -9.79 -9.31 6.40
C GLU A 85 -8.70 -8.25 6.20
N TYR A 86 -7.76 -8.51 5.28
CA TYR A 86 -6.72 -7.56 4.92
C TYR A 86 -7.30 -6.26 4.35
N HIS A 87 -8.26 -6.35 3.43
CA HIS A 87 -8.96 -5.19 2.89
C HIS A 87 -9.71 -4.40 3.97
N ALA A 88 -10.37 -5.09 4.91
CA ALA A 88 -11.04 -4.43 6.02
C ALA A 88 -10.06 -3.64 6.90
N LYS A 89 -8.86 -4.18 7.16
CA LYS A 89 -7.80 -3.46 7.89
C LYS A 89 -7.27 -2.26 7.10
N LEU A 90 -7.05 -2.40 5.80
CA LEU A 90 -6.64 -1.28 4.93
C LEU A 90 -7.70 -0.16 4.89
N GLN A 91 -8.99 -0.50 4.89
CA GLN A 91 -10.08 0.48 4.99
C GLN A 91 -10.09 1.23 6.33
N VAL A 92 -9.79 0.55 7.44
CA VAL A 92 -9.64 1.21 8.74
C VAL A 92 -8.49 2.20 8.70
N LEU A 93 -7.34 1.82 8.14
CA LEU A 93 -6.20 2.72 7.97
C LEU A 93 -6.55 3.92 7.08
N ALA A 94 -7.22 3.70 5.95
CA ALA A 94 -7.67 4.78 5.06
C ALA A 94 -8.55 5.78 5.79
N ARG A 95 -9.49 5.31 6.61
CA ARG A 95 -10.34 6.18 7.43
C ARG A 95 -9.52 6.98 8.45
N ILE A 96 -8.63 6.32 9.19
CA ILE A 96 -7.80 7.02 10.19
C ILE A 96 -6.93 8.09 9.51
N LEU A 97 -6.38 7.82 8.33
CA LEU A 97 -5.55 8.78 7.59
C LEU A 97 -6.32 10.09 7.24
N GLN A 98 -7.62 9.99 6.96
CA GLN A 98 -8.49 11.14 6.69
C GLN A 98 -8.75 11.97 7.94
N GLU A 99 -8.77 11.34 9.12
CA GLU A 99 -9.06 11.97 10.41
C GLU A 99 -7.80 12.49 11.14
N ALA A 100 -6.62 11.92 10.83
CA ALA A 100 -5.33 12.16 11.50
C ALA A 100 -4.60 13.45 11.10
#